data_AF-A0A1I2IWD7-F1
#
_entry.id   AF-A0A1I2IWD7-F1
#
_cell.length_a   1.000
_cell.length_b   1.000
_cell.length_c   1.000
_cell.angle_alpha   90.00
_cell.angle_beta   90.00
_cell.angle_gamma   90.00
#
_symmetry.space_group_name_H-M   'P 1'
#
loop_
_entity.id
_entity.type
_entity.pdbx_description
1 polymer ?
#
loop_
_entity_poly.entity_id
_entity_poly.type
_entity_poly.pdbx_seq_one_letter_code
_entity_poly.pdbx_strand_id
1 'polypeptide(L)'
;MLRDQDGLCAICRVAPAVHVDHDHETGAVRALLCFNCNGGLGQFRDDPDVLRAAADYVAFHTLSQRVVALAAAAGLGPVRTVRLGEPPVGSHRRPGARGTSTRGIGRSSGARRREQAGEADG
;
A
#
# COMPACT_ATOMS: atom_id res chain seq x y z
N MET A 1 -1.81 18.06 -17.70
CA MET A 1 -1.76 16.92 -16.77
C MET A 1 -2.59 15.72 -17.22
N LEU A 2 -3.92 15.80 -17.31
CA LEU A 2 -4.75 14.64 -17.72
C LEU A 2 -4.48 14.21 -19.18
N ARG A 3 -4.37 15.16 -20.11
CA ARG A 3 -4.02 14.89 -21.52
C ARG A 3 -2.61 14.33 -21.66
N ASP A 4 -1.65 14.88 -20.92
CA ASP A 4 -0.24 14.45 -20.96
C ASP A 4 -0.04 13.03 -20.41
N GLN A 5 -1.01 12.52 -19.63
CA GLN A 5 -1.03 11.16 -19.12
C GLN A 5 -2.00 10.24 -19.88
N ASP A 6 -2.59 10.67 -20.99
CA ASP A 6 -3.61 9.92 -21.74
C ASP A 6 -4.83 9.52 -20.89
N GLY A 7 -5.12 10.27 -19.82
CA GLY A 7 -6.17 9.93 -18.85
C GLY A 7 -5.83 8.75 -17.92
N LEU A 8 -4.60 8.22 -17.97
CA LEU A 8 -4.19 7.02 -17.23
C LEU A 8 -3.26 7.34 -16.06
N CYS A 9 -3.36 6.53 -15.00
CA CYS A 9 -2.55 6.65 -13.79
C CYS A 9 -1.05 6.69 -14.13
N ALA A 10 -0.31 7.66 -13.60
CA ALA A 10 1.12 7.80 -13.88
C ALA A 10 1.96 6.59 -13.41
N ILE A 11 1.51 5.86 -12.38
CA ILE A 11 2.24 4.71 -11.82
C ILE A 11 1.90 3.42 -12.57
N CYS A 12 0.63 2.98 -12.53
CA CYS A 12 0.29 1.67 -13.09
C CYS A 12 -0.03 1.68 -14.59
N ARG A 13 -0.29 2.85 -15.18
CA ARG A 13 -0.65 3.03 -16.61
C ARG A 13 -1.85 2.18 -17.10
N VAL A 14 -2.66 1.65 -16.19
CA VAL A 14 -3.79 0.77 -16.51
C VAL A 14 -5.13 1.39 -16.13
N ALA A 15 -5.20 2.04 -14.97
CA ALA A 15 -6.45 2.59 -14.45
C ALA A 15 -6.58 4.10 -14.72
N PRO A 16 -7.82 4.65 -14.76
CA PRO A 16 -8.05 6.08 -14.91
C PRO A 16 -7.35 6.92 -13.84
N ALA A 17 -6.78 8.05 -14.25
CA ALA A 17 -6.14 9.01 -13.36
C ALA A 17 -7.17 9.99 -12.79
N VAL A 18 -7.69 9.68 -11.59
CA VAL A 18 -8.82 10.41 -10.99
C VAL A 18 -8.45 11.12 -9.68
N HIS A 19 -7.24 10.93 -9.15
CA HIS A 19 -6.74 11.58 -7.94
C HIS A 19 -5.50 12.42 -8.26
N VAL A 20 -5.41 13.61 -7.65
CA VAL A 20 -4.22 14.47 -7.72
C VAL A 20 -3.25 14.06 -6.61
N ASP A 21 -2.10 13.56 -7.01
CA ASP A 21 -0.99 13.26 -6.10
C ASP A 21 -0.14 14.51 -5.87
N HIS A 22 0.25 14.74 -4.63
CA HIS A 22 1.04 15.89 -4.23
C HIS A 22 2.09 15.51 -3.19
N ASP A 23 3.19 16.23 -3.21
CA ASP A 23 4.25 16.09 -2.24
C ASP A 23 3.80 16.62 -0.86
N HIS A 24 3.90 15.78 0.17
CA HIS A 24 3.42 16.12 1.51
C HIS A 24 4.31 17.14 2.25
N GLU A 25 5.54 17.41 1.79
CA GLU A 25 6.44 18.40 2.40
C GLU A 25 6.27 19.78 1.76
N THR A 26 6.16 19.83 0.43
CA THR A 26 6.18 21.06 -0.37
C THR A 26 4.79 21.46 -0.87
N GLY A 27 3.82 20.55 -0.87
CA GLY A 27 2.49 20.73 -1.47
C GLY A 27 2.50 20.75 -3.00
N ALA A 28 3.66 20.53 -3.64
CA ALA A 28 3.76 20.53 -5.10
C ALA A 28 3.01 19.33 -5.70
N VAL A 29 2.19 19.58 -6.72
CA VAL A 29 1.50 18.52 -7.46
C VAL A 29 2.53 17.69 -8.24
N ARG A 30 2.48 16.37 -8.08
CA ARG A 30 3.39 15.41 -8.74
C ARG A 30 2.77 14.84 -10.01
N ALA A 31 1.66 14.10 -9.86
CA ALA A 31 1.03 13.34 -10.94
C ALA A 31 -0.49 13.19 -10.73
N LEU A 32 -1.22 12.74 -11.74
CA LEU A 32 -2.56 12.16 -11.53
C LEU A 32 -2.45 10.64 -11.38
N LEU A 33 -3.07 10.09 -10.34
CA LEU A 33 -3.03 8.67 -10.00
C LEU A 33 -4.43 8.06 -9.94
N CYS A 34 -4.50 6.73 -10.01
CA CYS A 34 -5.72 6.00 -9.64
C CYS A 34 -5.85 5.89 -8.12
N PHE A 35 -7.04 5.57 -7.63
CA PHE A 35 -7.33 5.42 -6.20
C PHE A 35 -6.36 4.47 -5.49
N ASN A 36 -6.07 3.31 -6.09
CA ASN A 36 -5.23 2.28 -5.48
C ASN A 36 -3.76 2.69 -5.40
N CYS A 37 -3.22 3.31 -6.45
CA CYS A 37 -1.83 3.76 -6.45
C CYS A 37 -1.64 4.92 -5.47
N ASN A 38 -2.53 5.92 -5.50
CA ASN A 38 -2.49 7.05 -4.57
C ASN A 38 -2.61 6.58 -3.11
N GLY A 39 -3.58 5.70 -2.83
CA GLY A 39 -3.74 5.12 -1.50
C GLY A 39 -2.52 4.30 -1.07
N GLY A 40 -1.94 3.52 -1.99
CA GLY A 40 -0.74 2.72 -1.75
C GLY A 40 0.46 3.55 -1.32
N LEU A 41 0.73 4.67 -2.02
CA LEU A 41 1.79 5.60 -1.63
C LEU A 41 1.59 6.10 -0.19
N GLY A 42 0.38 6.52 0.15
CA GLY A 42 0.05 6.97 1.50
C GLY A 42 0.19 5.87 2.57
N GLN A 43 -0.12 4.62 2.27
CA GLN A 43 0.08 3.49 3.20
C GLN A 43 1.57 3.25 3.50
N PHE A 44 2.44 3.52 2.54
CA PHE A 44 3.90 3.48 2.71
C PHE A 44 4.50 4.83 3.12
N ARG A 45 3.65 5.81 3.48
CA ARG A 45 4.06 7.16 3.93
C ARG A 45 4.94 7.91 2.93
N ASP A 46 4.77 7.62 1.65
CA ASP A 46 5.61 8.17 0.57
C ASP A 46 7.11 7.90 0.74
N ASP A 47 7.48 6.93 1.56
CA ASP A 47 8.87 6.59 1.83
C ASP A 47 9.42 5.71 0.69
N PRO A 48 10.38 6.22 -0.09
CA PRO A 48 10.91 5.49 -1.24
C PRO A 48 11.67 4.22 -0.84
N ASP A 49 12.27 4.17 0.35
CA ASP A 49 13.01 3.00 0.82
C ASP A 49 12.05 1.88 1.24
N VAL A 50 10.94 2.23 1.89
CA VAL A 50 9.88 1.27 2.22
C VAL A 50 9.20 0.74 0.95
N LEU A 51 8.96 1.61 -0.04
CA LEU A 51 8.37 1.21 -1.32
C LEU A 51 9.27 0.22 -2.09
N ARG A 52 10.59 0.46 -2.11
CA ARG A 52 11.56 -0.48 -2.69
C ARG A 52 11.57 -1.81 -1.94
N ALA A 53 11.61 -1.77 -0.61
CA ALA A 53 11.56 -2.97 0.21
C ALA A 53 10.26 -3.79 -0.02
N ALA A 54 9.12 -3.12 -0.23
CA ALA A 54 7.87 -3.76 -0.57
C ALA A 54 7.91 -4.44 -1.96
N ALA A 55 8.50 -3.79 -2.96
CA ALA A 55 8.72 -4.38 -4.28
C ALA A 55 9.63 -5.62 -4.19
N ASP A 56 10.75 -5.53 -3.47
CA ASP A 56 11.68 -6.63 -3.25
C ASP A 56 11.03 -7.81 -2.51
N TYR A 57 10.19 -7.52 -1.52
CA TYR A 57 9.43 -8.54 -0.79
C TYR A 57 8.54 -9.37 -1.71
N VAL A 58 7.76 -8.70 -2.58
CA VAL A 58 6.88 -9.37 -3.54
C VAL A 58 7.69 -10.16 -4.57
N ALA A 59 8.77 -9.58 -5.08
CA ALA A 59 9.64 -10.23 -6.06
C ALA A 59 10.29 -11.50 -5.49
N PHE A 60 10.85 -11.40 -4.28
CA PHE A 60 11.48 -12.53 -3.59
C PHE A 60 10.48 -13.68 -3.37
N HIS A 61 9.28 -13.40 -2.87
CA HIS A 61 8.29 -14.45 -2.63
C HIS A 61 7.74 -15.05 -3.92
N THR A 62 7.54 -14.23 -4.96
CA THR A 62 7.13 -14.72 -6.28
C THR A 62 8.17 -15.68 -6.86
N LEU A 63 9.45 -15.30 -6.83
CA LEU A 63 10.54 -16.14 -7.30
C LEU A 63 10.67 -17.41 -6.44
N SER A 64 10.60 -17.25 -5.12
CA SER A 64 10.70 -18.36 -4.18
C SER A 64 9.64 -19.43 -4.44
N GLN A 65 8.39 -19.01 -4.61
CA GLN A 65 7.28 -19.92 -4.95
C GLN A 65 7.51 -20.62 -6.28
N ARG A 66 7.98 -19.90 -7.31
CA ARG A 66 8.30 -20.48 -8.63
C ARG A 66 9.42 -21.51 -8.55
N VAL A 67 10.49 -21.22 -7.83
CA VAL A 67 11.64 -22.13 -7.65
C VAL A 67 11.20 -23.40 -6.92
N VAL A 68 10.42 -23.28 -5.85
CA VAL A 68 9.90 -24.45 -5.12
C VAL A 68 8.99 -25.30 -6.01
N ALA A 69 8.11 -24.67 -6.78
CA ALA A 69 7.25 -25.38 -7.73
C ALA A 69 8.06 -26.11 -8.81
N LEU A 70 9.10 -25.47 -9.35
CA LEU A 70 9.98 -26.07 -10.35
C LEU A 70 10.76 -27.25 -9.76
N ALA A 71 11.31 -27.11 -8.56
CA ALA A 71 12.04 -28.18 -7.89
C ALA A 71 11.16 -29.41 -7.66
N ALA A 72 9.92 -29.20 -7.20
CA ALA A 72 8.94 -30.27 -7.04
C ALA A 72 8.62 -30.96 -8.38
N ALA A 73 8.42 -30.18 -9.45
CA ALA A 73 8.19 -30.72 -10.79
C ALA A 73 9.40 -31.50 -11.34
N ALA A 74 10.62 -31.13 -10.93
CA ALA A 74 11.86 -31.79 -11.32
C ALA A 74 12.21 -33.03 -10.48
N GLY A 75 11.39 -33.39 -9.47
CA GLY A 75 11.67 -34.51 -8.57
C GLY A 75 12.89 -34.29 -7.67
N LEU A 76 13.39 -33.04 -7.59
CA LEU A 76 14.29 -32.64 -6.53
C LEU A 76 13.46 -32.65 -5.25
N GLY A 77 13.93 -33.32 -4.20
CA GLY A 77 13.19 -33.51 -2.94
C GLY A 77 12.76 -32.19 -2.25
N PRO A 78 12.42 -32.19 -0.95
CA PRO A 78 11.89 -30.98 -0.32
C PRO A 78 12.88 -29.81 -0.38
N VAL A 79 12.57 -28.81 -1.23
CA VAL A 79 13.32 -27.56 -1.34
C VAL A 79 12.63 -26.47 -0.54
N ARG A 80 13.41 -25.73 0.26
CA ARG A 80 12.94 -24.55 1.01
C ARG A 80 13.75 -23.33 0.63
N THR A 81 13.08 -22.20 0.45
CA THR A 81 13.75 -20.91 0.26
C THR A 81 14.16 -20.32 1.60
N VAL A 82 15.41 -19.87 1.68
CA VAL A 82 15.95 -19.18 2.87
C VAL A 82 16.35 -17.79 2.42
N ARG A 83 15.88 -16.76 3.14
CA ARG A 83 16.37 -15.40 2.93
C ARG A 83 17.71 -15.27 3.65
N LEU A 84 18.75 -14.91 2.93
CA LEU A 84 20.07 -14.70 3.54
C LEU A 84 20.03 -13.44 4.40
N GLY A 85 20.38 -13.56 5.69
CA GLY A 85 20.53 -12.42 6.62
C GLY A 85 19.32 -12.07 7.49
N GLU A 86 18.16 -12.71 7.32
CA GLU A 86 17.04 -12.55 8.26
C GLU A 86 16.92 -13.77 9.20
N PRO A 87 16.79 -13.57 10.53
CA PRO A 87 16.42 -14.66 11.41
C PRO A 87 15.03 -15.19 11.00
N PRO A 88 14.76 -16.50 11.15
CA PRO A 88 13.46 -17.06 10.79
C PRO A 88 12.36 -16.27 11.51
N VAL A 89 11.42 -15.75 10.73
CA VAL A 89 10.25 -15.02 11.23
C VAL A 89 9.58 -15.82 12.36
N GLY A 90 9.65 -15.31 13.60
CA GLY A 90 9.07 -15.97 14.78
C GLY A 90 9.90 -15.99 16.07
N SER A 91 11.18 -15.56 16.06
CA SER A 91 12.01 -15.60 17.28
C SER A 91 11.74 -14.48 18.30
N HIS A 92 11.07 -13.39 17.91
CA HIS A 92 10.64 -12.37 18.86
C HIS A 92 9.19 -12.61 19.29
N ARG A 93 8.98 -13.51 20.25
CA ARG A 93 7.86 -13.33 21.18
C ARG A 93 8.02 -11.94 21.80
N ARG A 94 7.11 -11.02 21.50
CA ARG A 94 6.98 -9.74 22.23
C ARG A 94 7.01 -10.06 23.73
N PRO A 95 7.94 -9.52 24.53
CA PRO A 95 7.83 -9.59 25.98
C PRO A 95 6.49 -8.94 26.37
N GLY A 96 5.71 -9.64 27.19
CA GLY A 96 4.31 -9.33 27.45
C GLY A 96 4.07 -7.87 27.83
N ALA A 97 3.30 -7.17 27.02
CA ALA A 97 2.63 -5.95 27.44
C ALA A 97 1.40 -6.36 28.26
N ARG A 98 1.52 -6.23 29.59
CA ARG A 98 0.40 -6.29 30.53
C ARG A 98 -0.48 -5.05 30.37
N GLY A 99 -1.78 -5.24 30.11
CA GLY A 99 -2.88 -4.26 30.22
C GLY A 99 -2.82 -3.10 29.22
N THR A 100 -3.91 -2.52 28.69
CA THR A 100 -5.34 -2.52 29.03
C THR A 100 -6.14 -2.12 27.77
N SER A 101 -7.47 -2.22 27.88
CA SER A 101 -8.49 -1.60 27.02
C SER A 101 -8.95 -2.38 25.78
N THR A 102 -10.10 -3.04 25.95
CA THR A 102 -11.04 -3.41 24.91
C THR A 102 -11.45 -2.17 24.10
N ARG A 103 -10.83 -1.94 22.94
CA ARG A 103 -11.37 -1.00 21.95
C ARG A 103 -12.43 -1.71 21.13
N GLY A 104 -13.69 -1.45 21.49
CA GLY A 104 -14.87 -1.81 20.71
C GLY A 104 -14.84 -1.16 19.34
N ILE A 105 -15.27 -1.93 18.34
CA ILE A 105 -15.32 -1.53 16.94
C ILE A 105 -16.54 -0.63 16.75
N GLY A 106 -16.38 0.68 16.95
CA GLY A 106 -17.42 1.67 16.68
C GLY A 106 -17.50 1.95 15.18
N ARG A 107 -18.41 1.28 14.45
CA ARG A 107 -18.91 1.76 13.15
C ARG A 107 -19.83 2.95 13.42
N SER A 108 -19.36 4.17 13.19
CA SER A 108 -20.27 5.33 13.11
C SER A 108 -20.69 5.53 11.65
N SER A 109 -21.89 5.08 11.35
CA SER A 109 -22.67 5.40 10.15
C SER A 109 -22.75 6.91 9.92
N GLY A 110 -22.68 7.28 8.64
CA GLY A 110 -22.62 8.66 8.18
C GLY A 110 -23.86 9.48 8.51
N ALA A 111 -23.62 10.71 8.95
CA ALA A 111 -24.55 11.81 8.89
C ALA A 111 -23.75 13.12 8.92
N ARG A 112 -23.20 13.54 7.78
CA ARG A 112 -22.83 14.95 7.57
C ARG A 112 -23.81 15.58 6.59
N ARG A 113 -24.71 16.29 7.26
CA ARG A 113 -25.74 17.23 6.82
C ARG A 113 -25.17 18.21 5.78
N ARG A 114 -25.90 18.40 4.68
CA ARG A 114 -25.71 19.51 3.74
C ARG A 114 -25.93 20.82 4.49
N GLU A 115 -24.97 21.72 4.46
CA GLU A 115 -25.17 23.12 4.84
C GLU A 115 -25.66 23.86 3.60
N GLN A 116 -26.87 24.43 3.71
CA GLN A 116 -27.47 25.33 2.72
C GLN A 116 -26.82 26.70 2.89
N ALA A 117 -26.38 27.28 1.78
CA ALA A 117 -25.95 28.67 1.71
C ALA A 117 -27.14 29.60 2.00
N GLY A 118 -26.93 30.57 2.88
CA GLY A 118 -27.95 31.54 3.27
C GLY A 118 -28.35 32.47 2.13
N GLU A 119 -29.66 32.68 2.00
CA GLU A 119 -30.27 33.82 1.33
C GLU A 119 -30.03 35.08 2.18
N ALA A 120 -29.52 36.14 1.55
CA ALA A 120 -29.47 37.48 2.10
C ALA A 120 -30.61 38.27 1.45
N ASP A 121 -31.58 38.69 2.26
CA ASP A 121 -32.55 39.72 1.90
C ASP A 121 -31.89 41.11 1.99
N GLY A 122 -32.09 41.90 0.94
CA GLY A 122 -31.68 43.29 0.80
C GLY A 122 -32.03 43.83 -0.58
#